data_AF-I4AMJ2-F1
#
_entry.id   AF-I4AMJ2-F1
#
_cell.length_a   1.000
_cell.length_b   1.000
_cell.length_c   1.000
_cell.angle_alpha   90.00
_cell.angle_beta   90.00
_cell.angle_gamma   90.00
#
_symmetry.space_group_name_H-M   'P 1'
#
loop_
_entity.id
_entity.type
_entity.pdbx_description
1 polymer ?
#
loop_
_entity_poly.entity_id
_entity_poly.type
_entity_poly.pdbx_seq_one_letter_code
_entity_poly.pdbx_strand_id
1 'polypeptide(L)' 'MKNTLTLTKKQAHFLKENRQDPITGDSFQMGDEIVFCAECKSAFLKESWEYMGNTHCNQEKTLEEVPFSKNLNLISDL' A
#
# COMPACT_ATOMS: atom_id res chain seq x y z
N MET A 1 13.19 -8.48 -2.77
CA MET A 1 13.02 -7.03 -2.52
C MET A 1 13.00 -6.79 -1.01
N LYS A 2 13.49 -5.66 -0.51
CA LYS A 2 13.36 -5.31 0.92
C LYS A 2 11.93 -4.83 1.20
N ASN A 3 11.44 -5.10 2.41
CA ASN A 3 10.18 -4.57 2.94
C ASN A 3 8.90 -5.02 2.19
N THR A 4 8.89 -6.23 1.63
CA THR A 4 7.65 -6.90 1.25
C THR A 4 6.85 -7.21 2.52
N LEU A 5 5.56 -6.90 2.54
CA LEU A 5 4.65 -7.12 3.66
C LEU A 5 3.59 -8.14 3.27
N THR A 6 3.43 -9.19 4.08
CA THR A 6 2.32 -10.14 3.93
C THR A 6 1.09 -9.63 4.68
N LEU A 7 -0.05 -9.52 3.99
CA LEU A 7 -1.30 -9.11 4.61
C LEU A 7 -1.85 -10.20 5.52
N THR A 8 -1.96 -9.90 6.81
CA THR A 8 -2.56 -10.80 7.80
C THR A 8 -3.72 -10.12 8.51
N LYS A 9 -4.36 -10.84 9.45
CA LYS A 9 -5.40 -10.26 10.32
C LYS A 9 -4.93 -9.02 11.10
N LYS A 10 -3.62 -8.84 11.32
CA LYS A 10 -3.06 -7.66 12.00
C LYS A 10 -3.26 -6.38 11.20
N GLN A 11 -3.38 -6.47 9.87
CA GLN A 11 -3.59 -5.35 8.95
C GLN A 11 -5.06 -5.22 8.54
N ALA A 12 -6.01 -5.65 9.38
CA ALA A 12 -7.44 -5.61 9.06
C ALA A 12 -7.97 -4.20 8.76
N HIS A 13 -7.33 -3.14 9.26
CA HIS A 13 -7.70 -1.76 8.95
C HIS A 13 -7.47 -1.46 7.46
N PHE A 14 -6.33 -1.85 6.90
CA PHE A 14 -5.98 -1.63 5.50
C PHE A 14 -6.94 -2.39 4.56
N LEU A 15 -7.26 -3.64 4.88
CA LEU A 15 -8.22 -4.42 4.10
C LEU A 15 -9.62 -3.77 4.08
N LYS A 16 -10.03 -3.10 5.16
CA LYS A 16 -11.31 -2.35 5.22
C LYS A 16 -11.32 -1.08 4.37
N GLU A 17 -10.16 -0.55 3.99
CA GLU A 17 -10.07 0.60 3.08
C GLU A 17 -10.48 0.22 1.65
N ASN A 18 -10.65 -1.07 1.33
CA ASN A 18 -11.04 -1.59 0.00
C ASN A 18 -10.17 -1.00 -1.13
N ARG A 19 -8.88 -0.83 -0.84
CA ARG A 19 -7.89 -0.38 -1.82
C ARG A 19 -7.67 -1.47 -2.87
N GLN A 20 -7.28 -1.03 -4.06
CA GLN A 20 -6.97 -1.90 -5.19
C GLN A 20 -5.54 -1.65 -5.66
N ASP A 21 -4.95 -2.67 -6.26
CA ASP A 21 -3.69 -2.55 -6.99
C ASP A 21 -3.89 -1.58 -8.17
N PRO A 22 -3.10 -0.49 -8.26
CA PRO A 22 -3.27 0.50 -9.34
C PRO A 22 -2.92 -0.01 -10.75
N ILE A 23 -2.25 -1.16 -10.87
CA ILE A 23 -1.78 -1.74 -12.12
C ILE A 23 -2.77 -2.79 -12.64
N THR A 24 -3.25 -3.69 -11.78
CA THR A 24 -4.16 -4.76 -12.19
C THR A 24 -5.63 -4.46 -11.91
N GLY A 25 -5.92 -3.58 -10.95
CA GLY A 25 -7.27 -3.34 -10.44
C GLY A 25 -7.75 -4.40 -9.45
N ASP A 26 -6.92 -5.37 -9.08
CA ASP A 26 -7.27 -6.40 -8.12
C ASP A 26 -7.39 -5.82 -6.71
N SER A 27 -8.37 -6.32 -5.96
CA SER A 27 -8.49 -6.00 -4.54
C SER A 27 -7.43 -6.74 -3.73
N PHE A 28 -6.85 -6.08 -2.74
CA PHE A 28 -5.95 -6.72 -1.80
C PHE A 28 -6.68 -7.69 -0.86
N GLN A 29 -6.07 -8.85 -0.61
CA GLN A 29 -6.62 -9.92 0.20
C GLN A 29 -5.62 -10.41 1.26
N MET A 30 -6.13 -11.15 2.26
CA MET A 30 -5.26 -11.79 3.22
C MET A 30 -4.37 -12.84 2.53
N GLY A 31 -3.08 -12.83 2.86
CA GLY A 31 -2.08 -13.70 2.24
C GLY A 31 -1.29 -13.02 1.13
N ASP A 32 -1.79 -11.91 0.57
CA ASP A 32 -1.07 -11.19 -0.47
C ASP A 32 0.25 -10.62 0.06
N GLU A 33 1.28 -10.71 -0.78
CA GLU A 33 2.51 -9.97 -0.62
C GLU A 33 2.37 -8.61 -1.30
N ILE A 34 2.47 -7.55 -0.51
CA ILE A 34 2.32 -6.18 -0.99
C ILE A 34 3.51 -5.31 -0.60
N VAL A 35 3.58 -4.15 -1.25
CA VAL A 35 4.58 -3.11 -0.98
C VAL A 35 3.88 -1.76 -0.91
N PHE A 36 4.45 -0.84 -0.15
CA PHE A 36 4.01 0.56 -0.15
C PHE A 36 5.10 1.45 -0.68
N CYS A 37 4.78 2.31 -1.65
CA CYS A 37 5.70 3.35 -2.10
C CYS A 37 6.06 4.28 -0.93
N ALA A 38 7.36 4.51 -0.71
CA ALA A 38 7.81 5.37 0.38
C ALA A 38 7.41 6.85 0.19
N GLU A 39 7.20 7.29 -1.05
CA GLU A 39 6.79 8.66 -1.39
C GLU A 39 5.29 8.87 -1.17
N CYS A 40 4.46 8.22 -2.00
CA CYS A 40 3.02 8.48 -2.08
C CYS A 40 2.15 7.58 -1.20
N LYS A 41 2.72 6.55 -0.56
CA LYS A 41 2.01 5.56 0.28
C LYS A 41 0.96 4.72 -0.47
N SER A 42 0.97 4.74 -1.81
CA SER A 42 0.21 3.79 -2.63
C SER A 42 0.70 2.36 -2.37
N ALA A 43 -0.24 1.42 -2.35
CA ALA A 43 0.02 0.00 -2.15
C ALA A 43 0.00 -0.70 -3.50
N PHE A 44 0.85 -1.69 -3.68
CA PHE A 44 0.94 -2.51 -4.89
C PHE A 44 1.12 -3.96 -4.46
N LEU A 45 0.57 -4.90 -5.23
CA LEU A 45 1.00 -6.29 -5.18
C LEU A 45 2.48 -6.33 -5.51
N LYS A 46 3.21 -7.24 -4.87
CA LYS A 46 4.64 -7.45 -5.14
C LYS A 46 4.91 -7.68 -6.62
N GLU A 47 4.08 -8.48 -7.27
CA GLU A 47 4.20 -8.78 -8.71
C GLU A 47 4.02 -7.53 -9.56
N SER A 48 3.04 -6.67 -9.24
CA SER A 48 2.84 -5.38 -9.92
C SER A 48 4.05 -4.45 -9.76
N TRP A 49 4.64 -4.41 -8.57
CA TRP A 49 5.86 -3.63 -8.33
C TRP A 49 7.06 -4.15 -9.14
N GLU A 50 7.25 -5.47 -9.18
CA GLU A 50 8.29 -6.11 -9.97
C GLU A 50 8.07 -5.89 -11.47
N TYR A 51 6.83 -5.96 -11.95
CA TYR A 51 6.44 -5.66 -13.33
C TYR A 51 6.78 -4.22 -13.73
N MET A 52 6.62 -3.26 -12.82
CA MET A 52 7.03 -1.85 -13.03
C MET A 52 8.55 -1.63 -12.93
N GLY A 53 9.35 -2.69 -12.84
CA GLY A 53 10.81 -2.58 -12.70
C GLY A 53 11.25 -2.08 -11.32
N ASN A 54 10.47 -2.40 -10.28
CA ASN A 54 10.72 -2.01 -8.89
C ASN A 54 10.79 -0.49 -8.63
N THR A 55 10.18 0.32 -9.51
CA THR A 55 10.25 1.78 -9.45
C THR A 55 8.87 2.42 -9.51
N HIS A 56 8.61 3.37 -8.61
CA HIS A 56 7.44 4.25 -8.67
C HIS A 56 7.78 5.59 -8.03
N CYS A 57 7.19 6.69 -8.50
CA CYS A 57 7.56 8.05 -8.08
C CYS A 57 9.07 8.35 -8.24
N ASN A 58 9.70 7.82 -9.30
CA ASN A 58 11.14 7.96 -9.58
C ASN A 58 12.07 7.43 -8.46
N GLN A 59 11.60 6.43 -7.70
CA GLN A 59 12.36 5.84 -6.60
C GLN A 59 11.99 4.35 -6.38
N GLU A 60 12.86 3.62 -5.67
CA GLU A 60 12.73 2.17 -5.42
C GLU A 60 12.45 1.82 -3.94
N LYS A 61 12.40 2.81 -3.04
CA LYS A 61 12.19 2.61 -1.61
C LYS A 61 10.74 2.27 -1.30
N THR A 62 10.58 1.38 -0.33
CA THR A 62 9.30 0.87 0.15
C THR A 62 9.23 0.97 1.68
N LEU A 63 8.02 1.10 2.23
CA LEU A 63 7.81 1.19 3.69
C LEU A 63 7.98 -0.16 4.37
N GLU A 64 8.54 -0.16 5.58
CA GLU A 64 8.73 -1.35 6.43
C GLU A 64 7.44 -1.80 7.15
N GLU A 65 6.42 -0.94 7.17
CA GLU A 65 5.15 -1.21 7.84
C GLU A 65 3.97 -0.63 7.07
N VAL A 66 2.78 -1.15 7.34
CA VAL A 66 1.52 -0.65 6.77
C VAL A 66 1.19 0.71 7.42
N PRO A 67 1.06 1.79 6.63
CA PRO A 67 0.75 3.10 7.18
C PRO A 67 -0.68 3.14 7.74
N PHE A 68 -0.83 3.73 8.92
CA PHE A 68 -2.14 3.97 9.51
C PHE A 68 -2.74 5.27 9.00
N SER A 69 -3.95 5.18 8.44
CA SER A 69 -4.77 6.34 8.11
C SER A 69 -5.19 7.06 9.40
N LYS A 70 -4.70 8.29 9.62
CA LYS A 70 -5.22 9.17 10.69
C LYS A 70 -6.54 9.78 10.22
N ASN A 71 -7.58 9.71 11.04
CA ASN A 71 -8.79 10.48 10.80
C ASN A 71 -8.45 11.96 10.83
N LEU A 72 -8.55 12.62 9.68
CA LEU A 72 -8.46 14.08 9.59
C LEU A 72 -9.84 14.64 9.92
N ASN A 73 -9.96 15.29 11.07
CA ASN A 73 -11.13 16.11 11.37
C ASN A 73 -10.97 17.42 10.60
N LEU A 74 -11.70 17.56 9.50
CA LEU A 74 -11.81 18.83 8.79
C LEU A 74 -12.69 19.75 9.64
N ILE A 75 -12.07 20.67 10.37
CA ILE A 75 -12.78 21.77 11.01
C ILE A 75 -12.96 22.82 9.91
N SER A 76 -14.19 23.01 9.45
CA SER A 76 -14.52 24.14 8.59
C SER A 76 -14.66 25.38 9.46
N ASP A 77 -13.67 26.27 9.41
CA ASP A 77 -13.81 27.62 9.96
C ASP A 77 -14.77 28.39 9.05
N LEU A 78 -15.99 28.63 9.55
CA LEU A 78 -17.01 29.53 8.97
C LEU A 78 -17.11 30.80 9.82
#